data_AF-A0A229RAK9-F1
#
_entry.id   AF-A0A229RAK9-F1
#
_cell.length_a   1.000
_cell.length_b   1.000
_cell.length_c   1.000
_cell.angle_alpha   90.00
_cell.angle_beta   90.00
_cell.angle_gamma   90.00
#
_symmetry.space_group_name_H-M   'P 1'
#
loop_
_entity.id
_entity.type
_entity.pdbx_description
1 polymer ?
#
loop_
_entity_poly.entity_id
_entity_poly.type
_entity_poly.pdbx_seq_one_letter_code
_entity_poly.pdbx_strand_id
1 'polypeptide(L)' 'MQAIILATAQDLLTHHASDRDETDLSLDEVAACSGLSRHHLRAYYTSPDAIVRDLRHDSTSTRSTHALD' A
#
# COMPACT_ATOMS: atom_id res chain seq x y z
N MET A 1 -12.95 -0.40 -1.90
CA MET A 1 -12.31 0.44 -0.86
C MET A 1 -10.89 -0.05 -0.55
N GLN A 2 -10.70 -1.33 -0.21
CA GLN A 2 -9.36 -1.91 -0.01
C GLN A 2 -8.40 -1.70 -1.19
N ALA A 3 -8.87 -1.86 -2.43
CA ALA A 3 -8.08 -1.60 -3.64
C ALA A 3 -7.58 -0.15 -3.76
N ILE A 4 -8.35 0.84 -3.29
CA ILE A 4 -7.93 2.25 -3.29
C ILE A 4 -6.81 2.44 -2.27
N ILE A 5 -6.95 1.85 -1.07
CA ILE A 5 -5.92 1.90 -0.02
C ILE A 5 -4.60 1.31 -0.54
N LEU A 6 -4.67 0.16 -1.23
CA LEU A 6 -3.50 -0.49 -1.81
C LEU A 6 -2.86 0.35 -2.91
N ALA A 7 -3.66 0.90 -3.84
CA ALA A 7 -3.14 1.76 -4.90
C ALA A 7 -2.45 3.01 -4.34
N THR A 8 -3.05 3.68 -3.35
CA THR A 8 -2.46 4.84 -2.67
C THR A 8 -1.17 4.47 -1.93
N ALA A 9 -1.16 3.34 -1.22
CA ALA A 9 0.03 2.88 -0.51
C ALA A 9 1.17 2.50 -1.47
N GLN A 10 0.87 1.91 -2.63
CA GLN A 10 1.86 1.62 -3.66
C GLN A 10 2.46 2.90 -4.26
N ASP A 11 1.63 3.92 -4.51
CA ASP A 11 2.08 5.22 -5.01
C ASP A 11 3.04 5.90 -4.01
N LEU A 12 2.65 5.93 -2.72
CA LEU A 12 3.49 6.44 -1.63
C LEU A 12 4.82 5.68 -1.54
N LEU A 13 4.80 4.35 -1.56
CA LEU A 13 6.04 3.55 -1.55
C LEU A 13 6.94 3.82 -2.76
N THR A 14 6.35 4.08 -3.93
CA THR A 14 7.11 4.42 -5.14
C THR A 14 7.74 5.82 -5.03
N HIS A 15 7.01 6.75 -4.43
CA HIS A 15 7.51 8.10 -4.12
C HIS A 15 8.65 8.05 -3.10
N HIS A 16 8.49 7.28 -2.01
CA HIS A 16 9.49 7.09 -0.96
C HIS A 16 10.70 6.28 -1.45
N ALA A 17 10.55 5.39 -2.43
CA ALA A 17 11.70 4.71 -3.03
C ALA A 17 12.58 5.67 -3.86
N SER A 18 11.99 6.77 -4.36
CA SER A 18 12.69 7.79 -5.15
C SER A 18 13.35 8.84 -4.25
N ASP A 19 12.68 9.19 -3.16
CA ASP A 19 13.19 10.04 -2.10
C ASP A 19 13.97 9.16 -1.11
N ARG A 20 15.29 9.02 -1.32
CA ARG A 20 16.25 8.07 -0.72
C ARG A 20 16.21 7.82 0.80
N ASP A 21 15.27 8.41 1.52
CA ASP A 21 14.92 8.13 2.90
C ASP A 21 14.12 6.82 2.97
N GLU A 22 14.64 5.85 3.72
CA GLU A 22 13.95 4.60 4.09
C GLU A 22 12.76 4.90 5.03
N THR A 23 11.80 5.67 4.54
CA THR A 23 10.67 6.13 5.33
C THR A 23 9.60 5.04 5.28
N ASP A 24 9.45 4.34 6.39
CA ASP A 24 8.39 3.35 6.62
C ASP A 24 7.00 3.94 6.31
N LEU A 25 6.17 3.18 5.60
CA LEU A 25 4.81 3.58 5.22
C LEU A 25 3.99 3.96 6.46
N SER A 26 3.45 5.19 6.52
CA SER A 26 2.58 5.61 7.62
C SER A 26 1.10 5.48 7.28
N LEU A 27 0.30 4.94 8.21
CA LEU A 27 -1.17 4.89 8.06
C LEU A 27 -1.81 6.28 7.96
N ASP A 28 -1.16 7.30 8.50
CA ASP A 28 -1.66 8.67 8.46
C ASP A 28 -1.52 9.27 7.05
N GLU A 29 -0.39 9.03 6.39
CA GLU A 29 -0.15 9.43 5.01
C GLU A 29 -1.09 8.71 4.05
N VAL A 30 -1.26 7.39 4.21
CA VAL A 30 -2.21 6.64 3.39
C VAL A 30 -3.64 7.18 3.59
N ALA A 31 -4.03 7.50 4.83
CA ALA A 31 -5.33 8.10 5.12
C ALA A 31 -5.49 9.48 4.45
N ALA A 32 -4.49 10.35 4.57
CA ALA A 32 -4.49 11.68 3.96
C ALA A 32 -4.57 11.61 2.43
N CYS A 33 -3.74 10.77 1.79
CA CYS A 33 -3.69 10.61 0.34
C CYS A 33 -4.92 9.91 -0.24
N SER A 34 -5.55 9.00 0.51
CA SER A 34 -6.77 8.32 0.09
C SER A 34 -8.05 9.09 0.42
N GLY A 35 -7.95 10.22 1.16
CA GLY A 35 -9.09 10.97 1.67
C GLY A 35 -9.91 10.22 2.72
N LEU A 36 -9.34 9.17 3.33
CA LEU A 36 -9.99 8.36 4.35
C LEU A 36 -9.60 8.86 5.75
N SER A 37 -10.51 8.69 6.71
CA SER A 37 -10.15 8.88 8.12
C SER A 37 -9.34 7.69 8.63
N ARG A 38 -8.38 7.94 9.52
CA ARG A 38 -7.55 6.89 10.14
C ARG A 38 -8.37 5.78 10.83
N HIS A 39 -9.52 6.14 11.40
CA HIS A 39 -10.46 5.18 11.98
C HIS A 39 -11.06 4.24 10.94
N HIS A 40 -11.42 4.77 9.77
CA HIS A 40 -11.94 3.98 8.66
C HIS A 40 -10.85 3.07 8.08
N LEU A 41 -9.63 3.59 7.95
CA LEU A 41 -8.48 2.82 7.48
C LEU A 41 -8.16 1.66 8.44
N ARG A 42 -8.26 1.88 9.76
CA ARG A 42 -8.10 0.84 10.78
C ARG A 42 -9.12 -0.29 10.73
N ALA A 43 -10.29 -0.08 10.11
CA ALA A 43 -11.27 -1.15 9.90
C ALA A 43 -10.79 -2.19 8.87
N TYR A 44 -9.88 -1.79 7.97
CA TYR A 44 -9.31 -2.66 6.93
C TYR A 44 -7.90 -3.12 7.30
N TYR A 45 -7.05 -2.21 7.80
CA TYR A 45 -5.66 -2.50 8.12
C TYR A 45 -5.31 -1.97 9.50
N THR A 46 -4.95 -2.88 10.41
CA THR A 46 -4.56 -2.54 11.78
C THR A 46 -3.16 -1.94 11.87
N SER A 47 -2.33 -2.14 10.85
CA SER A 47 -0.92 -1.73 10.81
C SER A 47 -0.46 -1.51 9.37
N PRO A 48 0.52 -0.61 9.13
CA PRO A 48 1.04 -0.36 7.79
C PRO A 48 1.75 -1.59 7.20
N ASP A 49 2.39 -2.40 8.05
CA ASP A 49 2.99 -3.68 7.66
C ASP A 49 1.99 -4.64 7.01
N ALA A 50 0.73 -4.65 7.49
CA ALA A 50 -0.32 -5.46 6.88
C ALA A 50 -0.63 -5.03 5.44
N ILE A 51 -0.56 -3.72 5.15
CA ILE A 51 -0.74 -3.15 3.80
C ILE A 51 0.43 -3.57 2.91
N VAL A 52 1.66 -3.43 3.41
CA VAL A 52 2.87 -3.82 2.66
C VAL A 52 2.88 -5.32 2.36
N ARG A 53 2.44 -6.15 3.32
CA ARG A 53 2.33 -7.60 3.12
C ARG A 53 1.30 -7.95 2.03
N ASP A 54 0.13 -7.32 2.05
CA ASP A 54 -0.90 -7.51 1.02
C ASP A 54 -0.41 -7.03 -0.35
N LEU A 55 0.26 -5.88 -0.41
CA LEU A 55 0.87 -5.36 -1.63
C LEU A 55 1.90 -6.33 -2.22
N ARG A 56 2.76 -6.91 -1.37
CA ARG A 56 3.73 -7.93 -1.80
C ARG A 56 3.03 -9.17 -2.34
N HIS A 57 1.95 -9.61 -1.69
CA HIS A 57 1.15 -10.76 -2.10
C HIS A 57 0.47 -10.54 -3.47
N ASP A 58 -0.12 -9.37 -3.67
CA ASP A 58 -0.79 -8.99 -4.92
C ASP A 58 0.22 -8.83 -6.07
N SER A 59 1.39 -8.23 -5.80
CA SER A 59 2.50 -8.11 -6.75
C SER A 59 3.04 -9.48 -7.20
N THR A 60 3.11 -10.46 -6.28
CA THR A 60 3.49 -11.84 -6.66
C THR A 60 2.42 -12.54 -7.48
N SER A 61 1.15 -12.21 -7.24
CA SER A 61 0.02 -12.81 -7.97
C SER A 61 -0.09 -12.28 -9.41
N THR A 62 0.16 -10.99 -9.63
CA THR A 62 0.18 -10.37 -10.96
C THR A 62 1.41 -10.77 -11.79
N ARG A 63 2.54 -11.06 -11.15
CA ARG A 63 3.74 -11.55 -11.86
C ARG A 63 3.63 -13.01 -12.28
N SER A 64 2.83 -13.81 -11.57
CA SER A 64 2.64 -15.24 -11.85
C SER A 64 1.74 -15.50 -13.06
N THR A 65 0.91 -14.54 -13.47
CA THR A 65 0.06 -14.63 -14.67
C THR A 65 0.72 -14.09 -15.96
N HIS A 66 1.90 -13.46 -15.87
CA HIS A 66 2.66 -13.00 -17.05
C HIS A 66 3.73 -14.02 -17.52
N ALA A 67 3.69 -15.25 -17.01
CA ALA A 67 4.63 -16.32 -17.37
C ALA A 67 3.91 -17.50 -18.03
N LEU A 68 3.13 -17.24 -19.07
CA LEU A 68 2.64 -18.25 -20.01
C LEU A 68 2.66 -17.62 -21.42
N ASP A 69 3.85 -17.54 -22.01
CA ASP A 69 4.06 -17.45 -23.47
C ASP A 69 4.77 -18.75 -23.90
#